data_AF-A0A5C7M2A6-F1
#
_entry.id   AF-A0A5C7M2A6-F1
#
_cell.length_a   1.000
_cell.length_b   1.000
_cell.length_c   1.000
_cell.angle_alpha   90.00
_cell.angle_beta   90.00
_cell.angle_gamma   90.00
#
_symmetry.space_group_name_H-M   'P 1'
#
loop_
_entity.id
_entity.type
_entity.pdbx_description
1 polymer ?
#
loop_
_entity_poly.entity_id
_entity_poly.type
_entity_poly.pdbx_seq_one_letter_code
_entity_poly.pdbx_strand_id
1 'polypeptide(L)'
;MDNRVVPVPIVHLVDEYAERELFNARKYDNRQPLDESGIHGLHRLAAEIYAAGFIDGEGVATQRAISQRQRAFDAESAAQASEGVR
;
A
#
# COMPACT_ATOMS: atom_id res chain seq x y z
N MET A 1 22.62 -5.33 -7.92
CA MET A 1 21.59 -5.33 -6.86
C MET A 1 20.59 -4.25 -7.22
N ASP A 2 19.35 -4.62 -7.47
CA ASP A 2 18.27 -3.68 -7.84
C ASP A 2 17.91 -2.87 -6.59
N ASN A 3 18.15 -1.56 -6.60
CA ASN A 3 18.01 -0.68 -5.42
C ASN A 3 16.58 -0.12 -5.29
N ARG A 4 15.58 -0.98 -5.48
CA ARG A 4 14.17 -0.58 -5.40
C ARG A 4 13.73 -0.56 -3.95
N VAL A 5 13.18 0.57 -3.51
CA VAL A 5 12.52 0.68 -2.21
C VAL A 5 11.20 -0.10 -2.29
N VAL A 6 11.10 -1.18 -1.51
CA VAL A 6 9.87 -1.96 -1.36
C VAL A 6 9.24 -1.58 -0.02
N PRO A 7 7.94 -1.23 0.04
CA PRO A 7 7.28 -0.93 1.30
C PRO A 7 7.31 -2.14 2.24
N VAL A 8 7.62 -1.91 3.52
CA VAL A 8 7.68 -2.96 4.55
C VAL A 8 6.43 -3.86 4.58
N PRO A 9 5.19 -3.35 4.46
CA PRO A 9 4.01 -4.21 4.42
C PRO A 9 4.03 -5.22 3.27
N ILE A 10 4.55 -4.82 2.10
CA ILE A 10 4.67 -5.70 0.93
C ILE A 10 5.72 -6.79 1.18
N VAL A 11 6.84 -6.45 1.82
CA VAL A 11 7.86 -7.43 2.21
C VAL A 11 7.25 -8.50 3.12
N HIS A 12 6.50 -8.10 4.15
CA HIS A 12 5.85 -9.04 5.06
C HIS A 12 4.85 -9.96 4.35
N LEU A 13 4.04 -9.43 3.42
CA LEU A 13 3.10 -10.25 2.64
C LEU A 13 3.82 -11.32 1.81
N VAL A 14 4.93 -10.96 1.18
CA VAL A 14 5.74 -11.90 0.39
C VAL A 14 6.40 -12.96 1.28
N ASP A 15 6.97 -12.54 2.41
CA ASP A 15 7.63 -13.44 3.35
C ASP A 15 6.61 -14.44 3.94
N GLU A 16 5.43 -13.98 4.35
CA GLU A 16 4.37 -14.85 4.89
C GLU A 16 3.92 -15.89 3.85
N TYR A 17 3.74 -15.48 2.58
CA TYR A 17 3.43 -16.41 1.50
C TYR A 17 4.53 -17.46 1.33
N ALA A 18 5.79 -17.04 1.26
CA ALA A 18 6.93 -17.93 1.06
C ALA A 18 7.08 -18.93 2.23
N GLU A 19 6.97 -18.45 3.46
CA GLU A 19 7.02 -19.30 4.67
C GLU A 19 5.91 -20.35 4.65
N ARG A 20 4.68 -19.97 4.29
CA ARG A 20 3.56 -20.89 4.20
C ARG A 20 3.77 -21.96 3.11
N GLU A 21 4.23 -21.58 1.93
CA GLU A 21 4.50 -22.52 0.84
C GLU A 21 5.60 -23.51 1.21
N LEU A 22 6.70 -23.02 1.80
CA LEU A 22 7.80 -23.85 2.26
C LEU A 22 7.37 -24.78 3.40
N PHE A 23 6.54 -24.29 4.33
CA PHE A 23 5.98 -25.11 5.40
C PHE A 23 5.11 -26.24 4.84
N ASN A 24 4.22 -25.92 3.89
CA ASN A 24 3.34 -26.91 3.26
C ASN A 24 4.12 -27.96 2.48
N ALA A 25 5.12 -27.55 1.70
CA ALA A 25 5.98 -28.46 0.94
C ALA A 25 6.80 -29.39 1.83
N ARG A 26 7.17 -28.95 3.05
CA ARG A 26 7.84 -29.80 4.05
C ARG A 26 6.89 -30.75 4.76
N LYS A 27 5.62 -30.35 4.94
CA LYS A 27 4.63 -31.07 5.74
C LYS A 27 3.91 -32.16 4.96
N TYR A 28 3.72 -31.97 3.66
CA TYR A 28 2.91 -32.84 2.82
C TYR A 28 3.72 -33.33 1.62
N ASP A 29 3.90 -34.64 1.49
CA ASP A 29 4.68 -35.25 0.41
C ASP A 29 4.12 -34.98 -1.00
N ASN A 30 2.83 -34.62 -1.08
CA ASN A 30 2.14 -34.28 -2.34
C ASN A 30 2.07 -32.77 -2.62
N ARG A 31 2.74 -31.94 -1.82
CA ARG A 31 2.79 -30.49 -2.01
C ARG A 31 4.15 -30.09 -2.55
N GLN A 32 4.15 -29.14 -3.47
CA GLN A 32 5.36 -28.46 -3.94
C GLN A 32 5.06 -26.97 -4.06
N PRO A 33 6.04 -26.08 -3.85
CA PRO A 33 5.84 -24.65 -4.11
C PRO A 33 5.35 -24.45 -5.54
N LEU A 34 4.33 -23.60 -5.71
CA LEU A 34 3.69 -23.33 -7.00
C LEU A 34 2.95 -24.54 -7.62
N ASP A 35 2.49 -25.49 -6.80
CA ASP A 35 1.41 -26.39 -7.19
C ASP A 35 0.09 -25.61 -7.41
N GLU A 36 -0.99 -26.29 -7.82
CA GLU A 36 -2.28 -25.62 -8.12
C GLU A 36 -2.78 -24.73 -6.96
N SER A 37 -2.61 -25.20 -5.73
CA SER A 37 -2.95 -24.42 -4.53
C SER A 37 -1.95 -23.28 -4.29
N GLY A 38 -0.67 -23.49 -4.55
CA GLY A 38 0.37 -22.46 -4.46
C GLY A 38 0.17 -21.34 -5.47
N ILE A 39 -0.28 -21.67 -6.69
CA ILE A 39 -0.66 -20.71 -7.74
C ILE A 39 -1.88 -19.89 -7.32
N HIS A 40 -2.89 -20.54 -6.75
CA HIS A 40 -4.03 -19.79 -6.23
C HIS A 40 -3.63 -18.85 -5.09
N GLY A 41 -2.74 -19.31 -4.19
CA GLY A 41 -2.14 -18.48 -3.15
C GLY A 41 -1.35 -17.29 -3.71
N LEU A 42 -0.65 -17.47 -4.83
CA LEU A 42 0.09 -16.40 -5.50
C LEU A 42 -0.84 -15.34 -6.08
N HIS A 43 -1.96 -15.75 -6.69
CA HIS A 43 -2.98 -14.80 -7.17
C HIS A 43 -3.58 -13.99 -6.02
N ARG A 44 -3.83 -14.63 -4.87
CA ARG A 44 -4.30 -13.93 -3.68
C ARG A 44 -3.27 -12.93 -3.16
N LEU A 45 -2.00 -13.31 -3.06
CA LEU A 45 -0.90 -12.40 -2.70
C LEU A 45 -0.86 -11.19 -3.64
N ALA A 46 -0.96 -11.40 -4.95
CA ALA A 46 -0.96 -10.32 -5.93
C ALA A 46 -2.14 -9.35 -5.71
N ALA A 47 -3.33 -9.87 -5.39
CA ALA A 47 -4.49 -9.04 -5.07
C ALA A 47 -4.28 -8.23 -3.78
N GLU A 48 -3.70 -8.83 -2.74
CA GLU A 48 -3.40 -8.15 -1.46
C GLU A 48 -2.36 -7.02 -1.65
N ILE A 49 -1.31 -7.27 -2.42
CA ILE A 49 -0.29 -6.25 -2.77
C ILE A 49 -0.92 -5.09 -3.53
N TYR A 50 -1.77 -5.39 -4.52
CA TYR A 50 -2.46 -4.36 -5.30
C TYR A 50 -3.39 -3.52 -4.42
N ALA A 51 -4.17 -4.17 -3.55
CA ALA A 51 -5.08 -3.50 -2.62
C ALA A 51 -4.31 -2.58 -1.65
N ALA A 52 -3.17 -3.02 -1.13
CA ALA A 52 -2.32 -2.20 -0.26
C ALA A 52 -1.86 -0.92 -0.97
N GLY A 53 -1.34 -1.05 -2.20
CA GLY A 53 -0.93 0.11 -3.00
C GLY A 53 -2.08 1.05 -3.36
N PHE A 54 -3.27 0.50 -3.61
CA PHE A 54 -4.47 1.31 -3.89
C PHE A 54 -4.90 2.14 -2.67
N ILE A 55 -4.96 1.52 -1.49
CA ILE A 55 -5.33 2.19 -0.23
C ILE A 55 -4.34 3.33 0.10
N ASP A 56 -3.04 3.08 -0.05
CA ASP A 56 -2.01 4.10 0.14
C ASP A 56 -2.22 5.29 -0.82
N GLY A 57 -2.57 5.00 -2.08
CA GLY A 57 -2.92 6.00 -3.08
C GLY A 57 -4.14 6.86 -2.70
N GLU A 58 -5.20 6.25 -2.19
CA GLU A 58 -6.39 6.96 -1.70
C GLU A 58 -6.06 7.87 -0.50
N GLY A 59 -5.20 7.41 0.40
CA GLY A 59 -4.70 8.20 1.53
C GLY A 59 -3.98 9.46 1.05
N VAL A 60 -3.07 9.33 0.08
CA VAL A 60 -2.36 10.47 -0.52
C VAL A 60 -3.32 11.42 -1.23
N ALA A 61 -4.30 10.92 -1.98
CA ALA A 61 -5.28 11.75 -2.67
C ALA A 61 -6.11 12.58 -1.67
N THR A 62 -6.56 11.94 -0.58
CA THR A 62 -7.27 12.59 0.52
C THR A 62 -6.45 13.70 1.17
N GLN A 63 -5.19 13.43 1.49
CA GLN A 63 -4.29 14.42 2.10
C GLN A 63 -4.03 15.62 1.18
N ARG A 64 -3.92 15.38 -0.13
CA ARG A 64 -3.79 16.46 -1.13
C ARG A 64 -5.03 17.36 -1.14
N ALA A 65 -6.22 16.78 -1.11
CA ALA A 65 -7.48 17.53 -1.09
C ALA A 65 -7.62 18.38 0.19
N ILE A 66 -7.30 17.80 1.36
CA ILE A 66 -7.29 18.53 2.64
C ILE A 66 -6.31 19.70 2.59
N SER A 67 -5.08 19.45 2.12
CA SER A 67 -4.04 20.48 2.02
C SER A 67 -4.41 21.61 1.04
N GLN A 68 -5.09 21.29 -0.07
CA GLN A 68 -5.59 22.31 -1.00
C GLN A 68 -6.68 23.17 -0.35
N ARG A 69 -7.62 22.56 0.36
CA ARG A 69 -8.68 23.27 1.08
C ARG A 69 -8.12 24.19 2.16
N GLN A 70 -7.15 23.71 2.93
CA GLN A 70 -6.51 24.52 3.96
C GLN A 70 -5.83 25.75 3.37
N ARG A 71 -5.06 25.57 2.28
CA ARG A 71 -4.41 26.70 1.59
C ARG A 71 -5.39 27.74 1.05
N ALA A 72 -6.55 27.30 0.56
CA ALA A 72 -7.60 28.22 0.11
C ALA A 72 -8.16 29.05 1.28
N PHE A 73 -8.43 28.41 2.41
CA PHE A 73 -8.91 29.07 3.62
C PHE A 73 -7.87 30.05 4.19
N ASP A 74 -6.60 29.66 4.24
CA ASP A 74 -5.51 30.51 4.70
C ASP A 74 -5.34 31.74 3.80
N ALA A 75 -5.48 31.57 2.48
CA ALA A 75 -5.41 32.67 1.52
C ALA A 75 -6.59 33.65 1.68
N GLU A 76 -7.80 33.14 1.89
CA GLU A 76 -8.99 33.97 2.14
C GLU A 76 -8.85 34.74 3.46
N SER A 77 -8.42 34.08 4.52
CA SER A 77 -8.18 34.69 5.83
C SER A 77 -7.11 35.80 5.75
N ALA A 78 -6.02 35.56 5.02
CA ALA A 78 -4.97 36.54 4.80
C ALA A 78 -5.47 37.76 4.00
N ALA A 79 -6.31 37.54 2.98
CA ALA A 79 -6.91 38.62 2.21
C ALA A 79 -7.82 39.51 3.08
N GLN A 80 -8.69 38.90 3.90
CA GLN A 80 -9.58 39.63 4.82
C GLN A 80 -8.81 40.42 5.89
N ALA A 81 -7.74 39.83 6.44
CA ALA A 81 -6.87 40.52 7.39
C ALA A 81 -6.18 41.75 6.77
N SER A 82 -5.87 41.71 5.48
CA SER A 82 -5.26 42.84 4.76
C SER A 82 -6.25 43.98 4.45
N GLU A 83 -7.54 43.67 4.30
CA GLU A 83 -8.59 44.67 4.03
C GLU A 83 -9.07 45.40 5.29
N GLY A 84 -9.06 44.74 6.46
CA GLY A 84 -9.48 45.32 7.75
C GLY A 84 -8.47 46.29 8.40
N VAL A 85 -7.32 46.54 7.77
CA VAL A 85 -6.24 47.40 8.28
C VAL A 85 -6.22 48.79 7.59
N ARG A 86 -7.28 49.16 6.86
CA ARG A 86 -7.42 50.48 6.23
C ARG A 86 -8.34 51.43 6.98
#